data_AF-A0AAU3IQ74-F1
#
_entry.id   AF-A0AAU3IQ74-F1
#
_cell.length_a   1.000
_cell.length_b   1.000
_cell.length_c   1.000
_cell.angle_alpha   90.00
_cell.angle_beta   90.00
_cell.angle_gamma   90.00
#
_symmetry.space_group_name_H-M   'P 1'
#
loop_
_entity.id
_entity.type
_entity.pdbx_description
1 polymer ?
#
loop_
_entity_poly.entity_id
_entity_poly.type
_entity_poly.pdbx_seq_one_letter_code
_entity_poly.pdbx_strand_id
1 'polypeptide(L)' 'MRSDAGRFWASRERPFTAAAEEAGACRTVDADDLRELCRVMAEQESLAEIAVAP' A
#
# COMPACT_ATOMS: atom_id res chain seq x y z
N MET A 1 -24.68 -6.48 -6.58
CA MET A 1 -23.71 -5.46 -6.12
C MET A 1 -23.28 -5.89 -4.73
N ARG A 2 -22.03 -6.34 -4.55
CA ARG A 2 -21.52 -6.82 -3.25
C ARG A 2 -21.07 -5.56 -2.50
N SER A 3 -21.75 -5.23 -1.41
CA SER A 3 -21.35 -4.10 -0.56
C SER A 3 -19.93 -4.36 -0.07
N ASP A 4 -19.03 -3.38 -0.09
CA ASP A 4 -17.69 -3.42 0.51
C ASP A 4 -17.70 -3.58 2.04
N ALA A 5 -18.81 -4.07 2.60
CA ALA A 5 -19.00 -4.34 4.01
C ALA A 5 -18.03 -5.47 4.42
N GLY A 6 -16.86 -5.09 4.91
CA GLY A 6 -15.80 -5.99 5.35
C GLY A 6 -14.41 -5.63 4.85
N ARG A 7 -14.27 -4.75 3.84
CA ARG A 7 -12.95 -4.35 3.35
C ARG A 7 -12.28 -3.37 4.30
N PHE A 8 -11.07 -3.72 4.70
CA PHE A 8 -10.19 -2.84 5.44
C PHE A 8 -9.40 -1.98 4.46
N TRP A 9 -9.03 -0.77 4.89
CA TRP A 9 -8.16 0.09 4.12
C TRP A 9 -7.18 0.78 5.05
N ALA A 10 -5.99 1.07 4.52
CA ALA A 10 -4.96 1.83 5.19
C ALA A 10 -4.40 2.86 4.21
N SER A 11 -4.09 4.05 4.71
CA SER A 11 -3.41 5.09 3.95
C SER A 11 -2.25 5.63 4.77
N ARG A 12 -1.10 5.86 4.13
CA ARG A 12 0.01 6.53 4.79
C ARG A 12 -0.33 8.00 5.06
N GLU A 13 0.03 8.46 6.25
CA GLU A 13 -0.06 9.88 6.62
C GLU A 13 0.81 10.73 5.70
N ARG A 14 2.06 10.31 5.49
CA ARG A 14 3.00 10.97 4.58
C ARG A 14 3.04 10.22 3.24
N PRO A 15 2.97 10.93 2.10
CA PRO A 15 3.07 10.30 0.79
C PRO A 15 4.43 9.62 0.60
N PHE A 16 4.49 8.71 -0.37
CA PHE A 16 5.75 8.15 -0.82
C PHE A 16 6.57 9.22 -1.57
N THR A 17 7.86 8.96 -1.77
CA THR A 17 8.68 9.80 -2.64
C THR A 17 8.24 9.60 -4.10
N ALA A 18 8.55 10.57 -4.98
CA ALA A 18 8.21 10.45 -6.40
C ALA A 18 8.76 9.15 -7.02
N ALA A 19 10.02 8.79 -6.71
CA ALA A 19 10.63 7.56 -7.18
C ALA A 19 9.88 6.30 -6.72
N ALA A 20 9.37 6.28 -5.49
CA ALA A 20 8.59 5.16 -4.98
C ALA A 20 7.21 5.07 -5.64
N GLU A 21 6.54 6.19 -5.89
CA GLU A 21 5.28 6.21 -6.65
C GLU A 21 5.50 5.77 -8.11
N GLU A 22 6.60 6.18 -8.74
CA GLU A 22 7.00 5.72 -10.08
C GLU A 22 7.32 4.22 -10.12
N ALA A 23 7.87 3.68 -9.03
CA ALA A 23 8.06 2.23 -8.85
C ALA A 23 6.75 1.47 -8.57
N GLY A 24 5.62 2.19 -8.45
CA GLY A 24 4.29 1.61 -8.27
C GLY A 24 3.81 1.51 -6.83
N ALA A 25 4.51 2.14 -5.87
CA ALA A 25 4.06 2.17 -4.48
C ALA A 25 2.78 3.02 -4.34
N CYS A 26 1.71 2.39 -3.86
CA CYS A 26 0.42 3.04 -3.63
C CYS A 26 0.31 3.56 -2.19
N ARG A 27 0.04 4.85 -2.03
CA ARG A 27 -0.16 5.48 -0.70
C ARG A 27 -1.32 4.86 0.09
N THR A 28 -2.39 4.49 -0.60
CA THR A 28 -3.61 3.92 -0.01
C THR A 28 -3.82 2.54 -0.58
N VAL A 29 -4.02 1.57 0.30
CA VAL A 29 -4.30 0.18 -0.06
C VAL A 29 -5.47 -0.34 0.75
N ASP A 30 -6.09 -1.38 0.23
CA ASP A 30 -7.22 -2.04 0.85
C ASP A 30 -7.08 -3.56 0.71
N ALA A 31 -7.82 -4.28 1.55
CA ALA A 31 -7.89 -5.73 1.50
C ALA A 31 -9.16 -6.26 2.19
N ASP A 32 -9.49 -7.52 1.93
CA ASP A 32 -10.68 -8.17 2.50
C ASP A 32 -10.49 -8.56 3.99
N ASP A 33 -9.24 -8.69 4.45
CA ASP A 33 -8.92 -8.93 5.85
C ASP A 33 -7.62 -8.25 6.32
N LEU A 34 -7.40 -8.24 7.65
CA LEU A 34 -6.23 -7.58 8.26
C LEU A 34 -4.89 -8.23 7.87
N ARG A 35 -4.84 -9.54 7.62
CA ARG A 35 -3.59 -10.21 7.23
C ARG A 35 -3.22 -9.81 5.81
N GLU A 36 -4.19 -9.80 4.91
CA GLU A 36 -3.99 -9.31 3.54
C GLU A 36 -3.63 -7.83 3.54
N LEU A 37 -4.28 -7.00 4.36
CA LEU A 37 -3.95 -5.58 4.47
C LEU A 37 -2.49 -5.39 4.90
N CYS A 38 -2.05 -6.11 5.94
CA CYS A 38 -0.66 -6.06 6.38
C CYS A 38 0.33 -6.50 5.29
N ARG A 39 -0.03 -7.53 4.50
CA ARG A 39 0.80 -7.99 3.38
C ARG A 39 0.90 -6.92 2.30
N VAL A 40 -0.23 -6.38 1.85
CA VAL A 40 -0.27 -5.37 0.80
C VAL A 40 0.45 -4.10 1.22
N MET A 41 0.32 -3.69 2.50
CA MET A 41 1.11 -2.58 3.06
C MET A 41 2.61 -2.86 2.99
N ALA A 42 3.07 -4.05 3.41
CA ALA A 42 4.48 -4.42 3.35
C ALA A 42 5.01 -4.46 1.91
N GLU A 43 4.19 -4.87 0.94
CA GLU A 43 4.52 -4.81 -0.49
C GLU A 43 4.75 -3.35 -0.94
N GLN A 44 3.91 -2.40 -0.51
CA GLN A 44 4.13 -0.98 -0.84
C GLN A 44 5.41 -0.41 -0.22
N GLU A 45 5.70 -0.78 1.03
CA GLU A 45 6.96 -0.36 1.68
C GLU A 45 8.17 -0.95 0.96
N SER A 46 8.12 -2.21 0.55
CA SER A 46 9.22 -2.85 -0.18
C SER A 46 9.46 -2.21 -1.54
N LEU A 47 8.40 -1.86 -2.28
CA LEU A 47 8.51 -1.10 -3.53
C LEU A 47 9.17 0.27 -3.29
N ALA A 48 8.80 0.95 -2.20
CA ALA A 48 9.40 2.21 -1.83
C ALA A 48 10.88 2.09 -1.42
N GLU A 49 11.24 1.03 -0.69
CA GLU A 49 12.64 0.76 -0.31
C GLU A 49 13.51 0.47 -1.54
N ILE A 50 13.03 -0.36 -2.47
CA ILE A 50 13.74 -0.66 -3.72
C ILE A 50 13.93 0.61 -4.56
N ALA A 51 12.93 1.49 -4.60
CA ALA A 51 13.01 2.73 -5.36
C ALA A 51 14.00 3.76 -4.80
N VAL A 52 14.38 3.64 -3.52
CA VAL A 52 15.32 4.54 -2.85
C VAL A 52 16.70 3.90 -2.69
N ALA A 53 16.84 2.61 -3.00
CA ALA A 53 18.13 1.94 -3.03
C ALA A 53 19.05 2.56 -4.12
N PRO A 54 20.32 2.84 -3.81
CA PRO A 54 21.26 3.52 -4.70
C PRO A 54 21.73 2.68 -5.89
#